data_AF-A0A1D6I8Q8-F1
#
_entry.id   AF-A0A1D6I8Q8-F1
#
_cell.length_a   1.000
_cell.length_b   1.000
_cell.length_c   1.000
_cell.angle_alpha   90.00
_cell.angle_beta   90.00
_cell.angle_gamma   90.00
#
_symmetry.space_group_name_H-M   'P 1'
#
loop_
_entity.id
_entity.type
_entity.pdbx_description
1 polymer ?
#
loop_
_entity_poly.entity_id
_entity_poly.type
_entity_poly.pdbx_seq_one_letter_code
_entity_poly.pdbx_strand_id
1 'polypeptide(L)'
;MLCPAPGDQVQQAFGPAAPKSHRRAESQEQNSGVGDWHLPPLSHGYRAARTTRAGCLPPPRPLLHQGGGGGGAAARGRGVAAAVALLQPERANECSIEVPGVLNVQRLQELLLTLATLMKKELCGSSVLVIGYIMKKSREEDFAKRGAFPIYPSKGSLIFVPLSFEIPLSLQLQEVDMVLHKITDEIVKIDPNCSIDFPKGISFSAGMSEIIRFVEEHPDFCIMDPFKNIYPLLDRLQIQKILVRLQELGTEGKPKLRAPYSCKVDSFHNGELDKHLVEANLSFPLIVKPQVACGVADAHNMALVFQIEEFSNLSVPLPAVLQEYVDHGSKIFKFYVIGDKVFYAVRDSMPNARFLKPSSGGEALTFNSLKTLPVATNEQRPQTGAEDGKLLDADLVEEAAKFLKGLLGLTVFGFDVVVQEGTGDHVIVDLNYLPSFKEVPDSEAVPAFWDAVRQAYESTRGNANAQG
;
A
#
# COMPACT_ATOMS: atom_id res chain seq x y z
N MET A 1 30.31 76.41 -27.15
CA MET A 1 29.24 76.67 -26.17
C MET A 1 28.62 75.33 -25.81
N LEU A 2 28.33 74.95 -24.57
CA LEU A 2 28.63 75.42 -23.23
C LEU A 2 28.01 74.30 -22.37
N CYS A 3 28.75 73.82 -21.37
CA CYS A 3 28.18 73.25 -20.14
C CYS A 3 27.11 74.22 -19.57
N PRO A 4 26.13 73.78 -18.74
CA PRO A 4 26.49 73.36 -17.38
C PRO A 4 25.57 72.33 -16.67
N ALA A 5 26.15 71.67 -15.66
CA ALA A 5 25.49 71.15 -14.44
C ALA A 5 25.56 72.27 -13.35
N PRO A 6 25.40 72.09 -12.02
CA PRO A 6 24.97 70.93 -11.22
C PRO A 6 24.06 71.33 -10.01
N GLY A 7 23.86 70.37 -9.10
CA GLY A 7 23.67 70.62 -7.66
C GLY A 7 23.08 69.38 -6.96
N ASP A 8 23.51 68.93 -5.78
CA ASP A 8 24.78 68.98 -5.05
C ASP A 8 24.60 67.91 -3.94
N GLN A 9 25.62 67.08 -3.70
CA GLN A 9 25.73 66.19 -2.53
C GLN A 9 26.78 66.73 -1.57
N VAL A 10 26.49 66.66 -0.27
CA VAL A 10 27.40 66.84 0.88
C VAL A 10 26.75 66.02 2.03
N GLN A 11 27.36 65.14 2.85
CA GLN A 11 28.75 64.86 3.21
C GLN A 11 28.91 63.48 3.90
N GLN A 12 30.05 62.84 3.62
CA GLN A 12 31.04 62.19 4.51
C GLN A 12 30.73 60.97 5.42
N ALA A 13 31.67 60.03 5.27
CA ALA A 13 31.92 58.81 6.02
C ALA A 13 32.94 58.99 7.16
N PHE A 14 32.91 58.08 8.14
CA PHE A 14 34.08 57.64 8.92
C PHE A 14 33.87 56.19 9.40
N GLY A 15 34.77 55.27 9.02
CA GLY A 15 35.17 54.14 9.88
C GLY A 15 36.35 54.58 10.77
N PRO A 16 37.11 53.71 11.48
CA PRO A 16 37.13 52.23 11.46
C PRO A 16 37.23 51.58 12.88
N ALA A 17 37.26 50.24 12.99
CA ALA A 17 38.18 49.46 13.84
C ALA A 17 37.79 47.97 13.93
N ALA A 18 38.73 47.08 13.59
CA ALA A 18 38.83 45.72 14.13
C ALA A 18 39.78 45.77 15.35
N PRO A 19 39.78 44.82 16.33
CA PRO A 19 40.45 43.52 16.09
C PRO A 19 39.99 42.28 16.93
N LYS A 20 40.44 41.10 16.48
CA LYS A 20 40.92 39.90 17.22
C LYS A 20 39.98 39.04 18.11
N SER A 21 39.77 37.81 17.61
CA SER A 21 39.90 36.48 18.25
C SER A 21 39.81 36.30 19.78
N HIS A 22 38.91 35.41 20.23
CA HIS A 22 39.17 34.50 21.37
C HIS A 22 38.40 33.17 21.26
N ARG A 23 39.03 32.12 21.81
CA ARG A 23 38.64 30.71 21.86
C ARG A 23 37.45 30.44 22.81
N ARG A 24 36.70 29.39 22.45
CA ARG A 24 36.20 28.23 23.25
C ARG A 24 35.63 28.52 24.65
N ALA A 25 34.36 28.22 24.83
CA ALA A 25 33.79 27.75 26.10
C ALA A 25 32.69 26.73 25.83
N GLU A 26 32.95 25.49 26.22
CA GLU A 26 31.96 24.46 26.54
C GLU A 26 31.15 24.93 27.77
N SER A 27 29.84 24.71 27.78
CA SER A 27 29.09 24.60 29.03
C SER A 27 27.96 23.58 28.85
N GLN A 28 28.00 22.58 29.75
CA GLN A 28 27.02 21.52 29.94
C GLN A 28 25.79 22.03 30.68
N GLU A 29 24.69 21.31 30.43
CA GLU A 29 23.56 21.02 31.31
C GLU A 29 22.74 22.17 31.89
N GLN A 30 21.43 22.17 31.57
CA GLN A 30 20.44 21.94 32.61
C GLN A 30 19.13 21.36 32.04
N ASN A 31 18.70 20.30 32.72
CA ASN A 31 17.50 19.50 32.52
C ASN A 31 16.35 20.11 33.34
N SER A 32 15.18 20.33 32.73
CA SER A 32 13.87 20.50 33.38
C SER A 32 12.81 20.48 32.28
N GLY A 33 11.65 19.85 32.37
CA GLY A 33 10.98 19.11 33.43
C GLY A 33 9.83 18.32 32.80
N VAL A 34 9.51 17.22 33.47
CA VAL A 34 8.49 16.22 33.12
C VAL A 34 7.09 16.82 33.26
N GLY A 35 6.21 16.56 32.28
CA GLY A 35 4.77 16.82 32.36
C GLY A 35 4.01 15.50 32.48
N ASP A 36 3.41 15.31 33.65
CA ASP A 36 2.60 14.16 34.07
C ASP A 36 1.40 13.87 33.15
N TRP A 37 1.20 12.59 32.82
CA TRP A 37 -0.13 12.05 32.50
C TRP A 37 -0.48 10.99 33.54
N HIS A 38 -1.42 11.35 34.42
CA HIS A 38 -2.07 10.44 35.37
C HIS A 38 -3.00 9.47 34.63
N LEU A 39 -2.80 8.17 34.84
CA LEU A 39 -3.81 7.11 34.66
C LEU A 39 -4.07 6.45 36.03
N PRO A 40 -5.32 6.07 36.36
CA PRO A 40 -5.59 5.30 37.57
C PRO A 40 -5.29 3.79 37.36
N PRO A 41 -4.97 3.04 38.43
CA PRO A 41 -4.27 1.77 38.34
C PRO A 41 -5.21 0.56 38.46
N LEU A 42 -4.88 -0.54 37.78
CA LEU A 42 -5.14 -1.87 38.32
C LEU A 42 -3.96 -2.81 38.01
N SER A 43 -3.60 -3.53 39.06
CA SER A 43 -2.32 -4.14 39.34
C SER A 43 -2.37 -5.68 39.28
N HIS A 44 -1.18 -6.26 39.35
CA HIS A 44 -0.81 -7.69 39.52
C HIS A 44 -0.61 -8.42 38.19
N GLY A 45 0.61 -8.74 37.73
CA GLY A 45 1.91 -8.82 38.37
C GLY A 45 2.50 -10.18 38.04
N TYR A 46 3.70 -10.24 37.46
CA TYR A 46 4.74 -11.21 37.84
C TYR A 46 6.07 -10.87 37.16
N ARG A 47 7.04 -10.64 38.06
CA ARG A 47 8.50 -10.54 37.97
C ARG A 47 9.22 -10.75 36.63
N ALA A 48 10.03 -9.74 36.31
CA ALA A 48 11.21 -9.82 35.48
C ALA A 48 12.34 -10.64 36.13
N ALA A 49 13.12 -11.33 35.30
CA ALA A 49 14.52 -11.66 35.57
C ALA A 49 15.36 -11.24 34.35
N ARG A 50 16.43 -10.48 34.61
CA ARG A 50 17.40 -9.95 33.63
C ARG A 50 18.52 -10.96 33.34
N THR A 51 19.23 -10.68 32.23
CA THR A 51 20.61 -11.08 31.86
C THR A 51 20.75 -12.51 31.33
N THR A 52 21.54 -12.88 30.31
CA THR A 52 22.85 -12.40 29.80
C THR A 52 23.11 -12.94 28.37
N ARG A 53 24.11 -12.34 27.69
CA ARG A 53 24.71 -12.70 26.40
C ARG A 53 25.12 -14.17 26.19
N ALA A 54 25.05 -14.57 24.92
CA ALA A 54 25.93 -15.44 24.12
C ALA A 54 26.81 -16.49 24.83
N GLY A 55 26.52 -17.77 24.54
CA GLY A 55 27.39 -18.91 24.78
C GLY A 55 26.98 -20.09 23.90
N CYS A 56 27.95 -20.68 23.20
CA CYS A 56 27.80 -21.77 22.25
C CYS A 56 27.07 -22.99 22.84
N LEU A 57 26.13 -23.58 22.08
CA LEU A 57 25.52 -24.87 22.40
C LEU A 57 26.51 -26.02 22.11
N PRO A 58 26.64 -27.03 23.00
CA PRO A 58 27.43 -28.22 22.72
C PRO A 58 26.65 -29.21 21.82
N PRO A 59 27.34 -30.08 21.06
CA PRO A 59 26.67 -31.05 20.19
C PRO A 59 26.01 -32.19 20.99
N PRO A 60 24.97 -32.84 20.45
CA PRO A 60 24.25 -33.90 21.16
C PRO A 60 25.08 -35.20 21.23
N ARG A 61 25.04 -35.87 22.39
CA ARG A 61 25.61 -37.22 22.60
C ARG A 61 24.73 -38.30 21.95
N PRO A 62 25.30 -39.41 21.44
CA PRO A 62 24.52 -40.52 20.91
C PRO A 62 23.90 -41.35 22.04
N LEU A 63 22.64 -41.75 21.87
CA LEU A 63 21.92 -42.66 22.75
C LEU A 63 22.41 -44.10 22.53
N LEU A 64 22.94 -44.72 23.58
CA LEU A 64 23.26 -46.14 23.65
C LEU A 64 21.98 -46.97 23.76
N HIS A 65 21.86 -47.96 22.88
CA HIS A 65 20.90 -49.07 23.00
C HIS A 65 21.19 -49.88 24.28
N GLN A 66 20.19 -50.06 25.14
CA GLN A 66 20.10 -51.23 26.01
C GLN A 66 18.78 -51.94 25.75
N GLY A 67 18.88 -53.23 25.44
CA GLY A 67 17.75 -54.14 25.36
C GLY A 67 17.31 -54.59 26.74
N GLY A 68 16.00 -54.78 26.89
CA GLY A 68 15.37 -55.41 28.06
C GLY A 68 13.90 -55.67 27.74
N GLY A 69 13.53 -56.94 27.68
CA GLY A 69 12.16 -57.37 27.37
C GLY A 69 11.18 -57.23 28.53
N GLY A 70 9.89 -57.25 28.20
CA GLY A 70 8.78 -57.32 29.15
C GLY A 70 7.48 -56.87 28.49
N GLY A 71 6.51 -57.76 28.36
CA GLY A 71 5.31 -57.57 27.56
C GLY A 71 4.21 -56.69 28.19
N GLY A 72 3.18 -56.42 27.39
CA GLY A 72 1.84 -56.05 27.84
C GLY A 72 1.33 -54.69 27.37
N ALA A 73 0.14 -54.72 26.78
CA ALA A 73 -0.78 -53.61 26.49
C ALA A 73 -0.48 -52.73 25.27
N ALA A 74 -1.10 -53.10 24.14
CA ALA A 74 -1.34 -52.23 23.01
C ALA A 74 -2.28 -51.09 23.39
N ALA A 75 -1.73 -49.89 23.62
CA ALA A 75 -2.46 -48.64 23.51
C ALA A 75 -2.24 -48.10 22.09
N ARG A 76 -3.25 -48.19 21.23
CA ARG A 76 -3.29 -47.46 19.94
C ARG A 76 -3.44 -45.97 20.22
N GLY A 77 -2.34 -45.31 20.56
CA GLY A 77 -2.22 -43.86 20.42
C GLY A 77 -2.11 -43.54 18.93
N ARG A 78 -2.96 -42.63 18.43
CA ARG A 78 -2.77 -42.03 17.11
C ARG A 78 -1.40 -41.36 17.12
N GLY A 79 -0.44 -41.98 16.45
CA GLY A 79 0.91 -41.42 16.32
C GLY A 79 0.81 -40.08 15.60
N VAL A 80 1.36 -39.04 16.21
CA VAL A 80 1.69 -37.81 15.48
C VAL A 80 2.68 -38.23 14.40
N ALA A 81 2.23 -38.27 13.15
CA ALA A 81 3.13 -38.55 12.03
C ALA A 81 4.12 -37.39 11.94
N ALA A 82 5.35 -37.61 12.41
CA ALA A 82 6.43 -36.65 12.22
C ALA A 82 6.92 -36.78 10.78
N ALA A 83 6.63 -35.78 9.96
CA ALA A 83 7.24 -35.67 8.63
C ALA A 83 8.56 -34.91 8.74
N VAL A 84 9.66 -35.50 8.27
CA VAL A 84 10.98 -34.86 8.20
C VAL A 84 11.23 -34.47 6.75
N ALA A 85 11.35 -33.17 6.46
CA ALA A 85 11.76 -32.73 5.13
C ALA A 85 13.29 -32.66 5.02
N LEU A 86 13.87 -33.36 4.04
CA LEU A 86 15.28 -33.30 3.71
C LEU A 86 15.47 -32.49 2.42
N LEU A 87 16.24 -31.39 2.51
CA LEU A 87 16.72 -30.68 1.33
C LEU A 87 17.85 -31.48 0.69
N GLN A 88 17.65 -31.95 -0.53
CA GLN A 88 18.72 -32.64 -1.27
C GLN A 88 19.55 -31.61 -2.08
N PRO A 89 20.87 -31.56 -1.93
CA PRO A 89 21.72 -30.69 -2.74
C PRO A 89 21.70 -31.14 -4.22
N GLU A 90 21.75 -30.19 -5.16
CA GLU A 90 21.64 -30.37 -6.63
C GLU A 90 22.65 -31.35 -7.29
N ARG A 91 23.51 -32.02 -6.50
CA ARG A 91 24.43 -33.05 -6.96
C ARG A 91 24.43 -34.27 -6.03
N ALA A 92 23.28 -34.89 -5.86
CA ALA A 92 23.20 -36.29 -5.45
C ALA A 92 22.56 -37.08 -6.59
N ASN A 93 23.39 -37.48 -7.56
CA ASN A 93 23.04 -38.65 -8.35
C ASN A 93 23.03 -39.84 -7.36
N GLU A 94 21.98 -40.65 -7.44
CA GLU A 94 21.80 -41.98 -6.84
C GLU A 94 20.97 -42.07 -5.54
N CYS A 95 19.85 -42.80 -5.66
CA CYS A 95 18.92 -43.29 -4.64
C CYS A 95 18.09 -42.25 -3.86
N SER A 96 16.92 -41.90 -4.42
CA SER A 96 15.77 -41.47 -3.62
C SER A 96 15.30 -42.65 -2.75
N ILE A 97 15.84 -42.78 -1.54
CA ILE A 97 15.31 -43.71 -0.55
C ILE A 97 13.97 -43.14 -0.09
N GLU A 98 12.87 -43.76 -0.49
CA GLU A 98 11.54 -43.50 0.07
C GLU A 98 11.51 -44.05 1.50
N VAL A 99 11.92 -43.22 2.47
CA VAL A 99 11.74 -43.53 3.88
C VAL A 99 10.33 -43.08 4.26
N PRO A 100 9.47 -43.98 4.80
CA PRO A 100 8.15 -43.59 5.28
C PRO A 100 8.25 -42.46 6.31
N GLY A 101 7.57 -41.34 6.06
CA GLY A 101 7.63 -40.14 6.90
C GLY A 101 8.77 -39.15 6.58
N VAL A 102 9.55 -39.37 5.52
CA VAL A 102 10.56 -38.41 5.05
C VAL A 102 10.16 -37.82 3.70
N LEU A 103 10.09 -36.50 3.62
CA LEU A 103 9.81 -35.76 2.39
C LEU A 103 11.13 -35.31 1.78
N ASN A 104 11.45 -35.80 0.59
CA ASN A 104 12.58 -35.29 -0.17
C ASN A 104 12.11 -34.07 -0.95
N VAL A 105 12.68 -32.91 -0.61
CA VAL A 105 12.37 -31.65 -1.28
C VAL A 105 13.63 -31.19 -2.00
N GLN A 106 13.53 -30.86 -3.29
CA GLN A 106 14.69 -30.47 -4.09
C GLN A 106 15.02 -28.99 -3.87
N ARG A 107 14.00 -28.17 -3.63
CA ARG A 107 14.13 -26.73 -3.43
C ARG A 107 13.39 -26.25 -2.20
N LEU A 108 13.95 -25.29 -1.47
CA LEU A 108 13.30 -24.73 -0.27
C LEU A 108 11.90 -24.17 -0.57
N GLN A 109 11.70 -23.67 -1.78
CA GLN A 109 10.44 -23.12 -2.27
C GLN A 109 9.33 -24.19 -2.38
N GLU A 110 9.68 -25.45 -2.65
CA GLU A 110 8.74 -26.58 -2.68
C GLU A 110 8.29 -27.00 -1.28
N LEU A 111 9.10 -26.71 -0.25
CA LEU A 111 8.84 -27.15 1.12
C LEU A 111 7.53 -26.58 1.65
N LEU A 112 7.30 -25.27 1.50
CA LEU A 112 6.12 -24.61 2.05
C LEU A 112 4.84 -25.11 1.38
N LEU A 113 4.87 -25.28 0.07
CA LEU A 113 3.73 -25.84 -0.67
C LEU A 113 3.47 -27.30 -0.28
N THR A 114 4.51 -28.12 -0.20
CA THR A 114 4.40 -29.53 0.20
C THR A 114 3.81 -29.66 1.61
N LEU A 115 4.30 -28.83 2.56
CA LEU A 115 3.77 -28.79 3.92
C LEU A 115 2.29 -28.38 3.93
N ALA A 116 1.91 -27.35 3.19
CA ALA A 116 0.51 -26.90 3.10
C ALA A 116 -0.41 -27.99 2.55
N THR A 117 -0.02 -28.67 1.48
CA THR A 117 -0.78 -29.79 0.90
C THR A 117 -0.94 -30.94 1.89
N LEU A 118 0.12 -31.31 2.60
CA LEU A 118 0.06 -32.38 3.61
C LEU A 118 -0.81 -32.01 4.79
N MET A 119 -0.69 -30.77 5.28
CA MET A 119 -1.52 -30.27 6.38
C MET A 119 -2.99 -30.25 5.99
N LYS A 120 -3.31 -29.81 4.77
CA LYS A 120 -4.67 -29.86 4.23
C LYS A 120 -5.20 -31.30 4.18
N LYS A 121 -4.39 -32.26 3.71
CA LYS A 121 -4.75 -33.69 3.67
C LYS A 121 -5.00 -34.27 5.07
N GLU A 122 -4.10 -34.01 6.02
CA GLU A 122 -4.19 -34.54 7.38
C GLU A 122 -5.37 -33.96 8.18
N LEU A 123 -5.65 -32.66 8.00
CA LEU A 123 -6.75 -32.00 8.70
C LEU A 123 -8.13 -32.40 8.19
N CYS A 124 -8.22 -33.17 7.08
CA CYS A 124 -9.45 -33.80 6.57
C CYS A 124 -10.70 -32.89 6.59
N GLY A 125 -10.51 -31.59 6.37
CA GLY A 125 -11.57 -30.60 6.43
C GLY A 125 -11.64 -29.82 5.13
N SER A 126 -12.77 -29.93 4.42
CA SER A 126 -13.11 -29.08 3.27
C SER A 126 -13.10 -27.57 3.60
N SER A 127 -12.94 -27.21 4.87
CA SER A 127 -12.86 -25.85 5.37
C SER A 127 -11.47 -25.21 5.28
N VAL A 128 -10.40 -26.01 5.13
CA VAL A 128 -9.02 -25.50 5.01
C VAL A 128 -8.72 -25.09 3.58
N LEU A 129 -8.37 -23.82 3.40
CA LEU A 129 -7.99 -23.26 2.10
C LEU A 129 -6.49 -22.98 2.07
N VAL A 130 -5.83 -23.41 1.00
CA VAL A 130 -4.44 -23.10 0.68
C VAL A 130 -4.44 -21.96 -0.34
N ILE A 131 -3.92 -20.82 0.07
CA ILE A 131 -3.88 -19.58 -0.71
C ILE A 131 -2.45 -19.39 -1.21
N GLY A 132 -2.25 -19.56 -2.51
CA GLY A 132 -1.01 -19.15 -3.17
C GLY A 132 -0.95 -17.62 -3.23
N TYR A 133 0.22 -17.02 -3.02
CA TYR A 133 0.35 -15.56 -3.16
C TYR A 133 1.55 -15.12 -3.99
N ILE A 134 1.36 -14.02 -4.73
CA ILE A 134 2.40 -13.32 -5.51
C ILE A 134 2.31 -11.82 -5.32
N MET A 135 3.43 -11.24 -4.90
CA MET A 135 3.62 -9.81 -4.73
C MET A 135 5.11 -9.50 -4.59
N LYS A 136 5.47 -8.22 -4.63
CA LYS A 136 6.85 -7.81 -4.40
C LYS A 136 7.32 -8.23 -3.01
N LYS A 137 8.57 -8.69 -2.90
CA LYS A 137 9.18 -9.16 -1.65
C LYS A 137 9.00 -8.23 -0.44
N SER A 138 9.10 -6.92 -0.64
CA SER A 138 8.90 -5.95 0.46
C SER A 138 7.47 -5.98 1.04
N ARG A 139 6.46 -6.27 0.19
CA ARG A 139 5.07 -6.40 0.61
C ARG A 139 4.81 -7.75 1.26
N GLU A 140 5.38 -8.81 0.71
CA GLU A 140 5.34 -10.14 1.33
C GLU A 140 5.88 -10.08 2.76
N GLU A 141 7.06 -9.49 2.95
CA GLU A 141 7.66 -9.34 4.26
C GLU A 141 6.80 -8.51 5.22
N ASP A 142 6.15 -7.45 4.73
CA ASP A 142 5.26 -6.60 5.53
C ASP A 142 4.05 -7.40 6.03
N PHE A 143 3.34 -8.09 5.14
CA PHE A 143 2.18 -8.92 5.49
C PHE A 143 2.57 -10.08 6.42
N ALA A 144 3.70 -10.74 6.14
CA ALA A 144 4.20 -11.84 6.98
C ALA A 144 4.58 -11.36 8.40
N LYS A 145 5.27 -10.22 8.53
CA LYS A 145 5.66 -9.64 9.84
C LYS A 145 4.43 -9.30 10.70
N ARG A 146 3.33 -8.92 10.06
CA ARG A 146 2.04 -8.62 10.70
C ARG A 146 1.20 -9.86 11.02
N GLY A 147 1.65 -11.04 10.59
CA GLY A 147 0.94 -12.30 10.78
C GLY A 147 -0.20 -12.54 9.80
N ALA A 148 -0.29 -11.77 8.70
CA ALA A 148 -1.36 -11.92 7.71
C ALA A 148 -1.27 -13.21 6.88
N PHE A 149 -0.08 -13.83 6.80
CA PHE A 149 0.19 -15.07 6.07
C PHE A 149 0.52 -16.24 7.02
N PRO A 150 -0.48 -16.81 7.71
CA PRO A 150 -0.27 -17.99 8.52
C PRO A 150 0.12 -19.21 7.66
N ILE A 151 1.22 -19.87 8.03
CA ILE A 151 1.67 -21.14 7.41
C ILE A 151 1.00 -22.35 8.09
N TYR A 152 0.45 -22.14 9.30
CA TYR A 152 -0.37 -23.12 10.01
C TYR A 152 -1.80 -22.60 10.14
N PRO A 153 -2.83 -23.44 9.92
CA PRO A 153 -4.21 -22.97 9.95
C PRO A 153 -4.52 -22.34 11.30
N SER A 154 -4.69 -21.02 11.27
CA SER A 154 -5.11 -20.21 12.41
C SER A 154 -6.62 -20.33 12.62
N LYS A 155 -7.17 -19.57 13.57
CA LYS A 155 -8.62 -19.30 13.61
C LYS A 155 -9.03 -18.75 12.23
N GLY A 156 -9.72 -19.55 11.43
CA GLY A 156 -10.11 -19.18 10.07
C GLY A 156 -9.64 -20.14 8.97
N SER A 157 -8.92 -21.23 9.28
CA SER A 157 -8.63 -22.33 8.33
C SER A 157 -8.01 -21.87 6.99
N LEU A 158 -7.13 -20.88 7.00
CA LEU A 158 -6.35 -20.45 5.84
C LEU A 158 -4.88 -20.82 6.03
N ILE A 159 -4.23 -21.24 4.95
CA ILE A 159 -2.79 -21.46 4.86
C ILE A 159 -2.29 -20.62 3.69
N PHE A 160 -1.30 -19.76 3.90
CA PHE A 160 -0.72 -18.94 2.83
C PHE A 160 0.64 -19.50 2.43
N VAL A 161 0.86 -19.65 1.12
CA VAL A 161 2.12 -20.13 0.56
C VAL A 161 2.62 -19.19 -0.55
N PRO A 162 3.89 -18.77 -0.52
CA PRO A 162 4.46 -18.00 -1.62
C PRO A 162 4.54 -18.88 -2.86
N LEU A 163 4.09 -18.37 -4.00
CA LEU A 163 4.37 -19.00 -5.29
C LEU A 163 5.71 -18.50 -5.83
N SER A 164 6.48 -19.40 -6.42
CA SER A 164 7.81 -19.09 -6.96
C SER A 164 7.82 -19.22 -8.48
N PHE A 165 8.39 -18.24 -9.17
CA PHE A 165 8.64 -18.32 -10.62
C PHE A 165 9.83 -19.22 -10.97
N GLU A 166 10.55 -19.74 -9.99
CA GLU A 166 11.67 -20.68 -10.21
C GLU A 166 11.20 -22.12 -10.44
N ILE A 167 9.97 -22.43 -10.02
CA ILE A 167 9.32 -23.74 -10.17
C ILE A 167 8.18 -23.57 -11.19
N PRO A 168 7.89 -24.56 -12.05
CA PRO A 168 6.75 -24.49 -12.96
C PRO A 168 5.46 -24.09 -12.21
N LEU A 169 4.84 -22.97 -12.61
CA LEU A 169 3.66 -22.47 -11.92
C LEU A 169 2.47 -23.42 -12.09
N SER A 170 2.38 -24.12 -13.22
CA SER A 170 1.34 -25.13 -13.45
C SER A 170 1.28 -26.21 -12.37
N LEU A 171 2.42 -26.62 -11.78
CA LEU A 171 2.46 -27.58 -10.68
C LEU A 171 1.99 -26.94 -9.37
N GLN A 172 2.40 -25.70 -9.10
CA GLN A 172 2.04 -25.00 -7.87
C GLN A 172 0.56 -24.61 -7.84
N LEU A 173 0.02 -24.16 -8.98
CA LEU A 173 -1.35 -23.71 -9.12
C LEU A 173 -2.37 -24.86 -8.95
N GLN A 174 -1.97 -26.11 -9.18
CA GLN A 174 -2.82 -27.29 -8.92
C GLN A 174 -2.96 -27.63 -7.43
N GLU A 175 -2.02 -27.14 -6.60
CA GLU A 175 -1.94 -27.47 -5.17
C GLU A 175 -2.57 -26.39 -4.27
N VAL A 176 -2.95 -25.24 -4.85
CA VAL A 176 -3.61 -24.13 -4.14
C VAL A 176 -5.07 -24.01 -4.55
N ASP A 177 -5.92 -23.54 -3.64
CA ASP A 177 -7.35 -23.31 -3.89
C ASP A 177 -7.63 -21.97 -4.59
N MET A 178 -6.78 -20.98 -4.34
CA MET A 178 -6.91 -19.62 -4.86
C MET A 178 -5.55 -18.94 -4.91
N VAL A 179 -5.40 -17.98 -5.83
CA VAL A 179 -4.24 -17.07 -5.85
C VAL A 179 -4.64 -15.68 -5.38
N LEU A 180 -3.99 -15.19 -4.32
CA LEU A 180 -3.95 -13.79 -3.94
C LEU A 180 -2.80 -13.11 -4.67
N HIS A 181 -3.04 -12.01 -5.39
CA HIS A 181 -1.95 -11.35 -6.10
C HIS A 181 -2.00 -9.84 -6.01
N LYS A 182 -0.81 -9.25 -6.17
CA LYS A 182 -0.63 -7.84 -6.45
C LYS A 182 -0.05 -7.66 -7.85
N ILE A 183 -0.88 -7.84 -8.87
CA ILE A 183 -0.46 -7.75 -10.28
C ILE A 183 0.27 -6.43 -10.61
N THR A 184 -0.09 -5.34 -9.92
CA THR A 184 0.54 -4.03 -10.11
C THR A 184 2.01 -3.99 -9.70
N ASP A 185 2.44 -4.90 -8.82
CA ASP A 185 3.85 -5.04 -8.43
C ASP A 185 4.69 -5.73 -9.52
N GLU A 186 4.04 -6.44 -10.46
CA GLU A 186 4.65 -7.22 -11.54
C GLU A 186 4.58 -6.52 -12.91
N ILE A 187 4.19 -5.25 -12.93
CA ILE A 187 4.17 -4.42 -14.14
C ILE A 187 5.62 -4.05 -14.51
N VAL A 188 6.02 -4.39 -15.73
CA VAL A 188 7.34 -4.04 -16.30
C VAL A 188 7.25 -2.73 -17.07
N LYS A 189 6.19 -2.55 -17.86
CA LYS A 189 5.98 -1.37 -18.68
C LYS A 189 4.48 -1.14 -18.90
N ILE A 190 4.11 0.14 -18.98
CA ILE A 190 2.80 0.58 -19.47
C ILE A 190 3.05 1.50 -20.65
N ASP A 191 2.40 1.23 -21.78
CA ASP A 191 2.27 2.18 -22.89
C ASP A 191 1.04 3.07 -22.63
N PRO A 192 1.23 4.34 -22.24
CA PRO A 192 0.12 5.22 -21.92
C PRO A 192 -0.73 5.58 -23.15
N ASN A 193 -0.21 5.39 -24.37
CA ASN A 193 -0.93 5.71 -25.60
C ASN A 193 -1.92 4.60 -26.01
N CYS A 194 -1.81 3.39 -25.44
CA CYS A 194 -2.70 2.26 -25.70
C CYS A 194 -4.01 2.29 -24.89
N SER A 195 -4.42 3.46 -24.36
CA SER A 195 -5.52 3.63 -23.39
C SER A 195 -6.89 3.06 -23.78
N ILE A 196 -7.09 2.66 -25.04
CA ILE A 196 -8.36 2.15 -25.57
C ILE A 196 -8.47 0.61 -25.44
N ASP A 197 -7.35 -0.11 -25.38
CA ASP A 197 -7.33 -1.58 -25.38
C ASP A 197 -6.58 -2.15 -24.16
N PHE A 198 -6.93 -1.74 -22.93
CA PHE A 198 -6.40 -2.43 -21.73
C PHE A 198 -6.86 -3.91 -21.73
N PRO A 199 -5.96 -4.90 -21.55
CA PRO A 199 -4.58 -4.81 -21.07
C PRO A 199 -3.47 -4.79 -22.13
N LYS A 200 -3.75 -4.65 -23.44
CA LYS A 200 -2.74 -4.73 -24.53
C LYS A 200 -1.56 -3.75 -24.38
N GLY A 201 -1.76 -2.63 -23.66
CA GLY A 201 -0.72 -1.65 -23.36
C GLY A 201 0.17 -1.98 -22.15
N ILE A 202 -0.08 -3.08 -21.42
CA ILE A 202 0.69 -3.44 -20.22
C ILE A 202 1.56 -4.66 -20.52
N SER A 203 2.83 -4.57 -20.14
CA SER A 203 3.74 -5.72 -20.08
C SER A 203 3.96 -6.12 -18.63
N PHE A 204 3.74 -7.39 -18.32
CA PHE A 204 3.99 -7.97 -17.01
C PHE A 204 5.29 -8.80 -17.00
N SER A 205 5.75 -9.17 -15.81
CA SER A 205 6.83 -10.14 -15.67
C SER A 205 6.47 -11.49 -16.33
N ALA A 206 7.48 -12.29 -16.66
CA ALA A 206 7.28 -13.60 -17.27
C ALA A 206 6.39 -14.51 -16.40
N GLY A 207 6.63 -14.52 -15.09
CA GLY A 207 5.86 -15.30 -14.15
C GLY A 207 4.41 -14.84 -14.00
N MET A 208 4.16 -13.54 -13.94
CA MET A 208 2.78 -13.02 -13.91
C MET A 208 2.05 -13.29 -15.24
N SER A 209 2.74 -13.23 -16.37
CA SER A 209 2.17 -13.58 -17.68
C SER A 209 1.73 -15.04 -17.75
N GLU A 210 2.49 -15.96 -17.13
CA GLU A 210 2.10 -17.38 -17.05
C GLU A 210 0.83 -17.58 -16.23
N ILE A 211 0.65 -16.83 -15.14
CA ILE A 211 -0.58 -16.88 -14.31
C ILE A 211 -1.77 -16.31 -15.04
N ILE A 212 -1.60 -15.19 -15.75
CA ILE A 212 -2.67 -14.62 -16.58
C ILE A 212 -3.15 -15.68 -17.58
N ARG A 213 -2.22 -16.31 -18.31
CA ARG A 213 -2.52 -17.38 -19.25
C ARG A 213 -3.22 -18.58 -18.58
N PHE A 214 -2.74 -19.01 -17.42
CA PHE A 214 -3.34 -20.11 -16.68
C PHE A 214 -4.79 -19.81 -16.28
N VAL A 215 -5.07 -18.61 -15.76
CA VAL A 215 -6.43 -18.20 -15.38
C VAL A 215 -7.35 -18.09 -16.60
N GLU A 216 -6.83 -17.64 -17.75
CA GLU A 216 -7.58 -17.63 -19.01
C GLU A 216 -7.93 -19.05 -19.51
N GLU A 217 -7.03 -20.01 -19.33
CA GLU A 217 -7.23 -21.43 -19.67
C GLU A 217 -8.10 -22.18 -18.65
N HIS A 218 -8.20 -21.67 -17.43
CA HIS A 218 -8.93 -22.27 -16.31
C HIS A 218 -9.89 -21.26 -15.66
N PRO A 219 -11.03 -20.93 -16.29
CA PRO A 219 -11.94 -19.89 -15.82
C PRO A 219 -12.57 -20.18 -14.44
N ASP A 220 -12.62 -21.44 -14.02
CA ASP A 220 -13.10 -21.85 -12.69
C ASP A 220 -12.05 -21.67 -11.59
N PHE A 221 -10.79 -21.35 -11.96
CA PHE A 221 -9.72 -21.14 -10.99
C PHE A 221 -9.90 -19.80 -10.27
N CYS A 222 -9.82 -19.84 -8.94
CA CYS A 222 -10.09 -18.67 -8.13
C CYS A 222 -8.87 -17.74 -8.06
N ILE A 223 -9.08 -16.47 -8.40
CA ILE A 223 -8.05 -15.42 -8.30
C ILE A 223 -8.61 -14.18 -7.61
N MET A 224 -7.85 -13.66 -6.66
CA MET A 224 -8.20 -12.50 -5.84
C MET A 224 -7.25 -11.33 -6.12
N ASP A 225 -7.71 -10.22 -6.72
CA ASP A 225 -9.02 -9.98 -7.38
C ASP A 225 -8.93 -10.17 -8.91
N PRO A 226 -10.04 -10.40 -9.64
CA PRO A 226 -10.01 -10.54 -11.09
C PRO A 226 -9.28 -9.37 -11.78
N PHE A 227 -8.36 -9.67 -12.70
CA PHE A 227 -7.49 -8.64 -13.31
C PHE A 227 -8.26 -7.47 -13.94
N LYS A 228 -9.39 -7.77 -14.60
CA LYS A 228 -10.28 -6.78 -15.22
C LYS A 228 -10.82 -5.73 -14.25
N ASN A 229 -10.97 -6.08 -12.98
CA ASN A 229 -11.45 -5.18 -11.93
C ASN A 229 -10.31 -4.26 -11.43
N ILE A 230 -9.06 -4.68 -11.61
CA ILE A 230 -7.87 -3.94 -11.16
C ILE A 230 -7.40 -2.95 -12.23
N TYR A 231 -7.52 -3.27 -13.51
CA TYR A 231 -7.03 -2.43 -14.62
C TYR A 231 -7.52 -0.98 -14.60
N PRO A 232 -8.78 -0.66 -14.25
CA PRO A 232 -9.23 0.73 -14.14
C PRO A 232 -8.43 1.56 -13.13
N LEU A 233 -7.86 0.94 -12.10
CA LEU A 233 -7.05 1.63 -11.08
C LEU A 233 -5.59 1.87 -11.53
N LEU A 234 -5.23 1.46 -12.74
CA LEU A 234 -3.92 1.78 -13.34
C LEU A 234 -3.93 3.11 -14.09
N ASP A 235 -5.10 3.70 -14.31
CA ASP A 235 -5.30 4.89 -15.13
C ASP A 235 -6.12 5.94 -14.36
N ARG A 236 -5.52 7.11 -14.09
CA ARG A 236 -6.16 8.18 -13.33
C ARG A 236 -7.39 8.77 -14.01
N LEU A 237 -7.48 8.71 -15.34
CA LEU A 237 -8.68 9.12 -16.07
C LEU A 237 -9.83 8.12 -15.86
N GLN A 238 -9.52 6.83 -15.79
CA GLN A 238 -10.53 5.80 -15.48
C GLN A 238 -10.96 5.89 -14.01
N ILE A 239 -10.02 6.09 -13.08
CA ILE A 239 -10.34 6.39 -11.67
C ILE A 239 -11.28 7.60 -11.60
N GLN A 240 -10.98 8.68 -12.31
CA GLN A 240 -11.85 9.86 -12.31
C GLN A 240 -13.26 9.55 -12.81
N LYS A 241 -13.41 8.76 -13.89
CA LYS A 241 -14.73 8.33 -14.39
C LYS A 241 -15.51 7.53 -13.35
N ILE A 242 -14.83 6.71 -12.55
CA ILE A 242 -15.44 5.98 -11.44
C ILE A 242 -15.87 6.95 -10.33
N LEU A 243 -14.98 7.86 -9.92
CA LEU A 243 -15.25 8.79 -8.81
C LEU A 243 -16.34 9.82 -9.13
N VAL A 244 -16.49 10.25 -10.38
CA VAL A 244 -17.57 11.16 -10.78
C VAL A 244 -18.96 10.54 -10.52
N ARG A 245 -19.08 9.21 -10.54
CA ARG A 245 -20.33 8.52 -10.21
C ARG A 245 -20.75 8.64 -8.75
N LEU A 246 -19.86 9.10 -7.85
CA LEU A 246 -20.21 9.36 -6.45
C LEU A 246 -21.29 10.45 -6.30
N GLN A 247 -21.47 11.29 -7.32
CA GLN A 247 -22.59 12.24 -7.35
C GLN A 247 -23.96 11.56 -7.27
N GLU A 248 -24.06 10.26 -7.60
CA GLU A 248 -25.28 9.44 -7.46
C GLU A 248 -25.71 9.29 -5.98
N LEU A 249 -24.80 9.50 -5.02
CA LEU A 249 -25.08 9.43 -3.58
C LEU A 249 -25.50 10.78 -2.96
N GLY A 250 -25.41 11.88 -3.73
CA GLY A 250 -25.63 13.24 -3.21
C GLY A 250 -27.05 13.48 -2.69
N THR A 251 -27.15 14.03 -1.48
CA THR A 251 -28.41 14.51 -0.90
C THR A 251 -28.39 16.04 -0.80
N GLU A 252 -29.47 16.72 -1.21
CA GLU A 252 -29.56 18.18 -1.11
C GLU A 252 -29.41 18.67 0.35
N GLY A 253 -28.59 19.71 0.55
CA GLY A 253 -28.42 20.37 1.85
C GLY A 253 -27.38 19.76 2.80
N LYS A 254 -26.63 18.72 2.39
CA LYS A 254 -25.50 18.16 3.14
C LYS A 254 -24.16 18.39 2.41
N PRO A 255 -23.01 18.35 3.12
CA PRO A 255 -21.69 18.30 2.47
C PRO A 255 -21.63 17.18 1.43
N LYS A 256 -21.02 17.47 0.28
CA LYS A 256 -21.03 16.54 -0.85
C LYS A 256 -19.84 15.59 -0.77
N LEU A 257 -20.09 14.33 -1.10
CA LEU A 257 -19.04 13.40 -1.52
C LEU A 257 -18.82 13.55 -3.02
N ARG A 258 -17.60 13.89 -3.45
CA ARG A 258 -17.32 14.15 -4.87
C ARG A 258 -15.93 13.74 -5.33
N ALA A 259 -15.78 13.63 -6.64
CA ALA A 259 -14.47 13.66 -7.29
C ALA A 259 -13.91 15.10 -7.32
N PRO A 260 -12.58 15.27 -7.32
CA PRO A 260 -11.96 16.55 -7.64
C PRO A 260 -12.26 16.91 -9.10
N TYR A 261 -12.35 18.19 -9.43
CA TYR A 261 -12.37 18.58 -10.84
C TYR A 261 -11.05 18.16 -11.51
N SER A 262 -11.12 17.67 -12.74
CA SER A 262 -9.91 17.30 -13.49
C SER A 262 -10.13 17.22 -14.99
N CYS A 263 -9.04 17.32 -15.75
CA CYS A 263 -9.00 17.08 -17.18
C CYS A 263 -7.69 16.38 -17.60
N LYS A 264 -7.74 15.67 -18.73
CA LYS A 264 -6.57 15.04 -19.34
C LYS A 264 -5.86 16.03 -20.26
N VAL A 265 -4.53 16.00 -20.26
CA VAL A 265 -3.68 16.68 -21.24
C VAL A 265 -2.67 15.74 -21.87
N ASP A 266 -2.51 15.84 -23.19
CA ASP A 266 -1.50 15.10 -23.96
C ASP A 266 -0.24 15.94 -24.24
N SER A 267 -0.29 17.25 -23.99
CA SER A 267 0.82 18.19 -24.11
C SER A 267 0.61 19.39 -23.19
N PHE A 268 1.68 19.87 -22.58
CA PHE A 268 1.68 21.11 -21.79
C PHE A 268 1.82 22.38 -22.64
N HIS A 269 2.22 22.25 -23.91
CA HIS A 269 2.41 23.38 -24.83
C HIS A 269 1.18 23.62 -25.74
N ASN A 270 -0.01 23.27 -25.26
CA ASN A 270 -1.23 23.48 -26.01
C ASN A 270 -1.69 24.94 -25.89
N GLY A 271 -1.80 25.65 -27.01
CA GLY A 271 -2.30 27.04 -27.06
C GLY A 271 -3.75 27.22 -26.63
N GLU A 272 -4.49 26.12 -26.40
CA GLU A 272 -5.86 26.12 -25.90
C GLU A 272 -5.98 25.62 -24.45
N LEU A 273 -4.86 25.46 -23.74
CA LEU A 273 -4.86 24.94 -22.37
C LEU A 273 -5.77 25.76 -21.43
N ASP A 274 -5.73 27.10 -21.51
CA ASP A 274 -6.60 27.97 -20.72
C ASP A 274 -8.09 27.69 -20.93
N LYS A 275 -8.51 27.44 -22.17
CA LYS A 275 -9.90 27.11 -22.49
C LYS A 275 -10.29 25.77 -21.86
N HIS A 276 -9.42 24.76 -21.99
CA HIS A 276 -9.66 23.45 -21.38
C HIS A 276 -9.74 23.51 -19.84
N LEU A 277 -8.96 24.38 -19.20
CA LEU A 277 -9.05 24.58 -17.74
C LEU A 277 -10.39 25.17 -17.34
N VAL A 278 -10.87 26.19 -18.06
CA VAL A 278 -12.18 26.82 -17.80
C VAL A 278 -13.32 25.82 -18.03
N GLU A 279 -13.29 25.06 -19.13
CA GLU A 279 -14.30 24.04 -19.44
C GLU A 279 -14.34 22.92 -18.39
N ALA A 280 -13.19 22.58 -17.81
CA ALA A 280 -13.06 21.59 -16.75
C ALA A 280 -13.34 22.14 -15.34
N ASN A 281 -13.70 23.42 -15.21
CA ASN A 281 -13.89 24.13 -13.94
C ASN A 281 -12.65 24.05 -13.02
N LEU A 282 -11.47 24.15 -13.62
CA LEU A 282 -10.19 24.13 -12.93
C LEU A 282 -9.68 25.54 -12.66
N SER A 283 -9.19 25.75 -11.45
CA SER A 283 -8.56 27.01 -11.03
C SER A 283 -7.25 26.71 -10.30
N PHE A 284 -6.31 27.64 -10.38
CA PHE A 284 -5.01 27.48 -9.73
C PHE A 284 -5.11 27.61 -8.20
N PRO A 285 -4.26 26.87 -7.45
CA PRO A 285 -3.24 25.94 -7.96
C PRO A 285 -3.82 24.59 -8.42
N LEU A 286 -3.08 23.92 -9.30
CA LEU A 286 -3.44 22.61 -9.88
C LEU A 286 -2.39 21.57 -9.54
N ILE A 287 -2.84 20.38 -9.13
CA ILE A 287 -1.95 19.21 -9.02
C ILE A 287 -1.93 18.46 -10.35
N VAL A 288 -0.73 18.31 -10.91
CA VAL A 288 -0.46 17.60 -12.15
C VAL A 288 0.04 16.20 -11.81
N LYS A 289 -0.67 15.18 -12.28
CA LYS A 289 -0.36 13.77 -12.06
C LYS A 289 -0.18 13.07 -13.40
N PRO A 290 0.79 12.15 -13.57
CA PRO A 290 0.83 11.29 -14.75
C PRO A 290 -0.50 10.55 -14.95
N GLN A 291 -0.92 10.25 -16.17
CA GLN A 291 -2.15 9.46 -16.36
C GLN A 291 -2.01 8.06 -15.75
N VAL A 292 -0.83 7.45 -15.88
CA VAL A 292 -0.51 6.17 -15.24
C VAL A 292 -0.51 6.34 -13.71
N ALA A 293 -1.38 5.60 -13.03
CA ALA A 293 -1.63 5.76 -11.59
C ALA A 293 -0.63 5.00 -10.70
N CYS A 294 -0.16 3.83 -11.14
CA CYS A 294 0.80 3.01 -10.40
C CYS A 294 1.55 2.02 -11.31
N GLY A 295 2.47 1.24 -10.74
CA GLY A 295 3.17 0.15 -11.41
C GLY A 295 4.49 0.54 -12.09
N VAL A 296 4.74 1.83 -12.31
CA VAL A 296 6.00 2.34 -12.89
C VAL A 296 6.58 3.46 -12.01
N ALA A 297 7.91 3.60 -12.01
CA ALA A 297 8.61 4.53 -11.11
C ALA A 297 8.13 5.99 -11.26
N ASP A 298 7.82 6.40 -12.49
CA ASP A 298 7.45 7.78 -12.79
C ASP A 298 5.98 8.11 -12.53
N ALA A 299 5.13 7.12 -12.22
CA ALA A 299 3.69 7.31 -11.92
C ALA A 299 3.44 8.22 -10.69
N HIS A 300 4.49 8.43 -9.88
CA HIS A 300 4.46 9.19 -8.64
C HIS A 300 5.14 10.56 -8.74
N ASN A 301 5.72 10.91 -9.90
CA ASN A 301 6.33 12.21 -10.15
C ASN A 301 5.21 13.21 -10.49
N MET A 302 4.91 14.11 -9.56
CA MET A 302 3.81 15.06 -9.64
C MET A 302 4.35 16.49 -9.57
N ALA A 303 3.50 17.45 -9.92
CA ALA A 303 3.80 18.86 -9.73
C ALA A 303 2.59 19.61 -9.20
N LEU A 304 2.84 20.68 -8.45
CA LEU A 304 1.84 21.69 -8.12
C LEU A 304 2.15 22.96 -8.91
N VAL A 305 1.17 23.40 -9.68
CA VAL A 305 1.27 24.52 -10.62
C VAL A 305 0.40 25.65 -10.11
N PHE A 306 0.93 26.87 -10.03
CA PHE A 306 0.25 28.04 -9.48
C PHE A 306 -0.24 29.03 -10.54
N GLN A 307 0.28 28.94 -11.76
CA GLN A 307 -0.06 29.81 -12.89
C GLN A 307 0.21 29.12 -14.22
N ILE A 308 -0.35 29.64 -15.32
CA ILE A 308 -0.32 28.97 -16.63
C ILE A 308 1.10 28.88 -17.21
N GLU A 309 1.95 29.87 -16.94
CA GLU A 309 3.31 29.96 -17.49
C GLU A 309 4.22 28.81 -17.00
N GLU A 310 3.92 28.26 -15.82
CA GLU A 310 4.67 27.20 -15.18
C GLU A 310 4.56 25.84 -15.90
N PHE A 311 3.53 25.64 -16.74
CA PHE A 311 3.37 24.40 -17.52
C PHE A 311 4.51 24.18 -18.53
N SER A 312 5.11 25.26 -19.03
CA SER A 312 6.14 25.22 -20.07
C SER A 312 7.42 24.46 -19.66
N ASN A 313 7.69 24.33 -18.36
CA ASN A 313 8.91 23.72 -17.83
C ASN A 313 8.63 22.42 -17.03
N LEU A 314 7.43 21.85 -17.12
CA LEU A 314 7.08 20.65 -16.36
C LEU A 314 7.75 19.39 -16.92
N SER A 315 8.32 18.60 -16.00
CA SER A 315 8.89 17.27 -16.28
C SER A 315 7.96 16.12 -15.94
N VAL A 316 6.70 16.39 -15.57
CA VAL A 316 5.71 15.36 -15.28
C VAL A 316 5.43 14.55 -16.55
N PRO A 317 5.52 13.20 -16.51
CA PRO A 317 5.24 12.36 -17.67
C PRO A 317 3.88 12.62 -18.31
N LEU A 318 3.87 12.72 -19.64
CA LEU A 318 2.67 12.83 -20.46
C LEU A 318 2.25 11.45 -21.02
N PRO A 319 0.93 11.23 -21.26
CA PRO A 319 -0.18 12.11 -20.90
C PRO A 319 -0.36 12.26 -19.39
N ALA A 320 -0.95 13.39 -18.98
CA ALA A 320 -1.14 13.74 -17.58
C ALA A 320 -2.61 14.12 -17.30
N VAL A 321 -2.97 14.08 -16.02
CA VAL A 321 -4.25 14.57 -15.48
C VAL A 321 -3.95 15.84 -14.68
N LEU A 322 -4.59 16.93 -15.07
CA LEU A 322 -4.65 18.17 -14.30
C LEU A 322 -5.82 18.05 -13.34
N GLN A 323 -5.58 18.25 -12.05
CA GLN A 323 -6.60 18.07 -11.03
C GLN A 323 -6.62 19.29 -10.11
N GLU A 324 -7.83 19.65 -9.64
CA GLU A 324 -8.06 20.62 -8.59
C GLU A 324 -7.16 20.33 -7.37
N TYR A 325 -6.48 21.38 -6.89
CA TYR A 325 -5.89 21.37 -5.57
C TYR A 325 -6.93 21.86 -4.56
N VAL A 326 -7.37 20.97 -3.67
CA VAL A 326 -8.38 21.28 -2.66
C VAL A 326 -7.66 21.77 -1.40
N ASP A 327 -8.02 22.94 -0.87
CA ASP A 327 -7.57 23.36 0.47
C ASP A 327 -8.28 22.52 1.54
N HIS A 328 -7.50 21.86 2.41
CA HIS A 328 -8.01 20.78 3.27
C HIS A 328 -7.38 20.74 4.67
N GLY A 329 -6.91 21.88 5.17
CA GLY A 329 -6.40 22.00 6.54
C GLY A 329 -5.15 21.16 6.82
N SER A 330 -4.42 20.71 5.78
CA SER A 330 -3.25 19.83 5.88
C SER A 330 -3.53 18.43 6.45
N LYS A 331 -4.76 17.92 6.32
CA LYS A 331 -5.14 16.57 6.78
C LYS A 331 -5.72 15.71 5.66
N ILE A 332 -5.26 14.46 5.58
CA ILE A 332 -5.79 13.47 4.64
C ILE A 332 -6.25 12.23 5.40
N PHE A 333 -7.42 11.73 5.05
CA PHE A 333 -8.05 10.55 5.63
C PHE A 333 -7.85 9.39 4.66
N LYS A 334 -7.03 8.41 5.05
CA LYS A 334 -6.75 7.22 4.25
C LYS A 334 -7.72 6.12 4.67
N PHE A 335 -8.66 5.78 3.80
CA PHE A 335 -9.63 4.72 4.03
C PHE A 335 -9.13 3.40 3.46
N TYR A 336 -9.46 2.32 4.16
CA TYR A 336 -9.11 0.95 3.81
C TYR A 336 -10.38 0.09 3.87
N VAL A 337 -10.81 -0.38 2.71
CA VAL A 337 -11.90 -1.33 2.58
C VAL A 337 -11.29 -2.72 2.54
N ILE A 338 -11.59 -3.55 3.54
CA ILE A 338 -11.08 -4.92 3.68
C ILE A 338 -12.28 -5.85 3.85
N GLY A 339 -12.69 -6.47 2.74
CA GLY A 339 -13.94 -7.23 2.72
C GLY A 339 -15.12 -6.31 3.00
N ASP A 340 -15.91 -6.62 4.02
CA ASP A 340 -17.07 -5.80 4.44
C ASP A 340 -16.73 -4.71 5.47
N LYS A 341 -15.48 -4.66 5.93
CA LYS A 341 -15.05 -3.69 6.94
C LYS A 341 -14.38 -2.49 6.30
N VAL A 342 -14.65 -1.32 6.87
CA VAL A 342 -14.05 -0.05 6.48
C VAL A 342 -13.26 0.47 7.68
N PHE A 343 -12.00 0.80 7.45
CA PHE A 343 -11.12 1.43 8.44
C PHE A 343 -10.61 2.74 7.86
N TYR A 344 -10.15 3.65 8.71
CA TYR A 344 -9.43 4.83 8.23
C TYR A 344 -8.33 5.25 9.20
N ALA A 345 -7.36 5.98 8.65
CA ALA A 345 -6.30 6.62 9.41
C ALA A 345 -6.15 8.07 8.97
N VAL A 346 -5.87 8.95 9.93
CA VAL A 346 -5.60 10.37 9.67
C VAL A 346 -4.09 10.57 9.49
N ARG A 347 -3.70 11.28 8.44
CA ARG A 347 -2.30 11.64 8.16
C ARG A 347 -2.18 13.15 7.94
N ASP A 348 -1.01 13.67 8.28
CA ASP A 348 -0.61 15.00 7.83
C ASP A 348 -0.45 14.99 6.30
N SER A 349 -0.91 16.06 5.66
CA SER A 349 -0.95 16.26 4.22
C SER A 349 -0.30 17.60 3.84
N MET A 350 -0.38 17.96 2.56
CA MET A 350 0.10 19.25 2.06
C MET A 350 -0.69 20.42 2.68
N PRO A 351 -0.02 21.52 3.03
CA PRO A 351 -0.69 22.71 3.56
C PRO A 351 -1.53 23.40 2.49
N ASN A 352 -2.56 24.14 2.91
CA ASN A 352 -3.38 24.93 2.00
C ASN A 352 -2.54 25.83 1.07
N ALA A 353 -3.08 26.11 -0.11
CA ALA A 353 -2.48 26.88 -1.19
C ALA A 353 -1.86 28.20 -0.72
N ARG A 354 -2.51 28.93 0.19
CA ARG A 354 -1.99 30.20 0.74
C ARG A 354 -0.63 30.08 1.44
N PHE A 355 -0.27 28.90 1.92
CA PHE A 355 1.00 28.62 2.59
C PHE A 355 2.04 27.98 1.67
N LEU A 356 1.58 27.49 0.51
CA LEU A 356 2.42 26.97 -0.55
C LEU A 356 2.90 28.17 -1.37
N LYS A 357 4.11 28.65 -1.07
CA LYS A 357 4.70 29.72 -1.85
C LYS A 357 5.06 29.19 -3.25
N PRO A 358 4.81 29.98 -4.32
CA PRO A 358 5.51 29.76 -5.58
C PRO A 358 7.01 29.74 -5.29
N SER A 359 7.74 28.82 -5.91
CA SER A 359 9.20 28.86 -5.89
C SER A 359 9.62 30.26 -6.32
N SER A 360 10.49 30.94 -5.56
CA SER A 360 11.04 32.23 -5.98
C SER A 360 11.72 32.04 -7.33
N GLY A 361 11.07 32.48 -8.41
CA GLY A 361 11.45 32.15 -9.79
C GLY A 361 10.29 31.76 -10.73
N GLY A 362 9.07 31.54 -10.23
CA GLY A 362 7.93 31.19 -11.08
C GLY A 362 8.00 29.77 -11.63
N GLU A 363 8.55 28.84 -10.83
CA GLU A 363 8.64 27.42 -11.17
C GLU A 363 7.64 26.60 -10.33
N ALA A 364 6.98 25.64 -11.00
CA ALA A 364 6.08 24.69 -10.36
C ALA A 364 6.82 23.86 -9.28
N LEU A 365 6.10 23.50 -8.22
CA LEU A 365 6.64 22.67 -7.15
C LEU A 365 6.56 21.20 -7.55
N THR A 366 7.69 20.61 -7.96
CA THR A 366 7.78 19.18 -8.31
C THR A 366 8.08 18.31 -7.09
N PHE A 367 7.45 17.14 -7.01
CA PHE A 367 7.65 16.22 -5.91
C PHE A 367 7.35 14.76 -6.32
N ASN A 368 7.86 13.81 -5.52
CA ASN A 368 7.50 12.41 -5.66
C ASN A 368 6.67 11.97 -4.45
N SER A 369 5.43 11.57 -4.69
CA SER A 369 4.45 11.23 -3.65
C SER A 369 4.86 10.05 -2.75
N LEU A 370 5.82 9.21 -3.17
CA LEU A 370 6.36 8.11 -2.34
C LEU A 370 7.56 8.51 -1.48
N LYS A 371 8.22 9.64 -1.76
CA LYS A 371 9.47 10.04 -1.10
C LYS A 371 9.27 11.23 -0.18
N THR A 372 8.75 12.31 -0.73
CA THR A 372 8.67 13.61 -0.05
C THR A 372 7.41 14.31 -0.51
N LEU A 373 6.48 14.52 0.43
CA LEU A 373 5.40 15.49 0.27
C LEU A 373 5.83 16.79 0.96
N PRO A 374 5.51 17.97 0.40
CA PRO A 374 5.59 19.21 1.14
C PRO A 374 4.60 19.11 2.32
N VAL A 375 5.07 18.88 3.55
CA VAL A 375 4.19 18.80 4.73
C VAL A 375 4.20 20.13 5.46
N ALA A 376 3.04 20.53 5.98
CA ALA A 376 2.89 21.75 6.77
C ALA A 376 3.85 21.78 7.98
N THR A 377 4.59 22.89 8.16
CA THR A 377 5.32 23.15 9.40
C THR A 377 4.35 23.48 10.55
N ASN A 378 4.80 23.37 11.80
CA ASN A 378 3.94 23.63 12.97
C ASN A 378 3.26 25.02 12.95
N GLU A 379 3.88 26.01 12.31
CA GLU A 379 3.37 27.38 12.17
C GLU A 379 2.29 27.52 11.10
N GLN A 380 2.25 26.60 10.13
CA GLN A 380 1.28 26.56 9.02
C GLN A 380 0.02 25.75 9.37
N ARG A 381 0.01 25.11 10.54
CA ARG A 381 -1.13 24.34 11.04
C ARG A 381 -2.17 25.30 11.63
N PRO A 382 -3.47 25.09 11.40
CA PRO A 382 -4.51 25.83 12.11
C PRO A 382 -4.30 25.68 13.62
N GLN A 383 -4.25 26.79 14.36
CA GLN A 383 -4.10 26.78 15.83
C GLN A 383 -5.36 26.30 16.57
N THR A 384 -6.44 26.05 15.83
CA THR A 384 -7.66 25.47 16.37
C THR A 384 -7.52 23.97 16.42
N GLY A 385 -7.33 23.42 17.62
CA GLY A 385 -7.52 21.99 17.93
C GLY A 385 -8.98 21.59 17.79
N ALA A 386 -9.60 21.86 16.64
CA ALA A 386 -10.89 21.31 16.30
C ALA A 386 -10.71 19.79 16.22
N GLU A 387 -11.41 19.09 17.11
CA GLU A 387 -11.38 17.63 17.23
C GLU A 387 -11.47 17.00 15.83
N ASP A 388 -10.44 16.26 15.42
CA ASP A 388 -10.33 15.65 14.08
C ASP A 388 -11.59 14.84 13.68
N GLY A 389 -12.35 14.36 14.68
CA GLY A 389 -13.62 13.65 14.51
C GLY A 389 -14.85 14.49 14.13
N LYS A 390 -14.76 15.84 14.09
CA LYS A 390 -15.86 16.71 13.65
C LYS A 390 -15.80 17.11 12.17
N LEU A 391 -14.66 16.89 11.51
CA LEU A 391 -14.44 17.32 10.12
C LEU A 391 -14.90 16.27 9.10
N LEU A 392 -14.82 15.00 9.46
CA LEU A 392 -15.15 13.86 8.61
C LEU A 392 -16.56 13.36 8.92
N ASP A 393 -17.42 13.28 7.91
CA ASP A 393 -18.70 12.56 8.02
C ASP A 393 -18.42 11.08 7.72
N ALA A 394 -18.24 10.28 8.78
CA ALA A 394 -17.87 8.88 8.64
C ALA A 394 -18.96 8.05 7.95
N ASP A 395 -20.24 8.35 8.22
CA ASP A 395 -21.37 7.64 7.61
C ASP A 395 -21.39 7.85 6.09
N LEU A 396 -21.21 9.10 5.65
CA LEU A 396 -21.12 9.45 4.23
C LEU A 396 -19.97 8.72 3.53
N VAL A 397 -18.82 8.59 4.19
CA VAL A 397 -17.67 7.89 3.61
C VAL A 397 -17.80 6.37 3.67
N GLU A 398 -18.49 5.81 4.65
CA GLU A 398 -18.86 4.39 4.65
C GLU A 398 -19.83 4.05 3.51
N GLU A 399 -20.78 4.93 3.20
CA GLU A 399 -21.64 4.80 2.01
C GLU A 399 -20.81 4.84 0.73
N ALA A 400 -19.83 5.76 0.64
CA ALA A 400 -18.87 5.81 -0.45
C ALA A 400 -18.13 4.49 -0.64
N ALA A 401 -17.63 3.93 0.47
CA ALA A 401 -16.87 2.68 0.46
C ALA A 401 -17.73 1.51 -0.06
N LYS A 402 -19.00 1.41 0.36
CA LYS A 402 -19.94 0.39 -0.12
C LYS A 402 -20.24 0.56 -1.61
N PHE A 403 -20.49 1.79 -2.05
CA PHE A 403 -20.75 2.11 -3.45
C PHE A 403 -19.55 1.79 -4.34
N LEU A 404 -18.35 2.24 -3.95
CA LEU A 404 -17.11 1.94 -4.66
C LEU A 404 -16.81 0.44 -4.69
N LYS A 405 -17.05 -0.29 -3.59
CA LYS A 405 -16.91 -1.75 -3.57
C LYS A 405 -17.80 -2.41 -4.63
N GLY A 406 -19.06 -1.97 -4.75
CA GLY A 406 -19.99 -2.46 -5.76
C GLY A 406 -19.57 -2.13 -7.19
N LEU A 407 -19.04 -0.92 -7.44
CA LEU A 407 -18.56 -0.52 -8.76
C LEU A 407 -17.27 -1.22 -9.19
N LEU A 408 -16.32 -1.35 -8.26
CA LEU A 408 -14.99 -1.87 -8.54
C LEU A 408 -14.96 -3.39 -8.54
N GLY A 409 -15.80 -4.03 -7.73
CA GLY A 409 -15.74 -5.47 -7.51
C GLY A 409 -14.40 -5.93 -6.93
N LEU A 410 -13.76 -5.07 -6.12
CA LEU A 410 -12.50 -5.37 -5.44
C LEU A 410 -12.78 -5.79 -3.99
N THR A 411 -12.03 -6.77 -3.52
CA THR A 411 -12.12 -7.29 -2.16
C THR A 411 -11.35 -6.42 -1.17
N VAL A 412 -10.18 -5.91 -1.59
CA VAL A 412 -9.36 -5.00 -0.78
C VAL A 412 -8.89 -3.82 -1.61
N PHE A 413 -9.28 -2.62 -1.22
CA PHE A 413 -8.84 -1.37 -1.83
C PHE A 413 -8.80 -0.26 -0.79
N GLY A 414 -8.15 0.84 -1.11
CA GLY A 414 -8.14 2.04 -0.27
C GLY A 414 -8.33 3.28 -1.10
N PHE A 415 -8.81 4.34 -0.45
CA PHE A 415 -9.00 5.63 -1.10
C PHE A 415 -8.67 6.75 -0.13
N ASP A 416 -8.18 7.85 -0.67
CA ASP A 416 -7.74 8.99 0.14
C ASP A 416 -8.78 10.12 0.02
N VAL A 417 -9.26 10.59 1.17
CA VAL A 417 -10.26 11.65 1.27
C VAL A 417 -9.63 12.89 1.89
N VAL A 418 -9.91 14.05 1.30
CA VAL A 418 -9.65 15.36 1.91
C VAL A 418 -10.98 16.06 2.14
N VAL A 419 -11.07 16.85 3.21
CA VAL A 419 -12.27 17.65 3.51
C VAL A 419 -12.00 19.09 3.12
N GLN A 420 -12.77 19.60 2.17
CA GLN A 420 -12.58 20.95 1.64
C GLN A 420 -12.89 22.01 2.69
N GLU A 421 -11.96 22.94 2.91
CA GLU A 421 -12.18 24.07 3.81
C GLU A 421 -13.26 25.01 3.26
N GLY A 422 -14.13 25.50 4.14
CA GLY A 422 -15.26 26.36 3.78
C GLY A 422 -16.53 25.58 3.42
N THR A 423 -16.48 24.68 2.44
CA THR A 423 -17.67 23.90 2.02
C THR A 423 -17.93 22.68 2.90
N GLY A 424 -16.86 22.06 3.43
CA GLY A 424 -16.93 20.78 4.14
C GLY A 424 -17.08 19.56 3.24
N ASP A 425 -17.00 19.73 1.92
CA ASP A 425 -17.14 18.62 0.96
C ASP A 425 -16.03 17.57 1.12
N HIS A 426 -16.40 16.30 1.03
CA HIS A 426 -15.50 15.15 1.07
C HIS A 426 -15.05 14.82 -0.35
N VAL A 427 -13.78 15.10 -0.64
CA VAL A 427 -13.21 14.92 -1.98
C VAL A 427 -12.30 13.70 -1.99
N ILE A 428 -12.64 12.68 -2.80
CA ILE A 428 -11.78 11.49 -2.97
C ILE A 428 -10.70 11.80 -4.00
N VAL A 429 -9.44 11.91 -3.56
CA VAL A 429 -8.32 12.39 -4.38
C VAL A 429 -7.40 11.28 -4.91
N ASP A 430 -7.54 10.06 -4.39
CA ASP A 430 -6.78 8.89 -4.83
C ASP A 430 -7.52 7.58 -4.54
N LEU A 431 -7.26 6.54 -5.35
CA LEU A 431 -7.88 5.21 -5.24
C LEU A 431 -6.83 4.13 -5.56
N ASN A 432 -6.65 3.17 -4.65
CA ASN A 432 -5.54 2.22 -4.66
C ASN A 432 -6.04 0.78 -4.49
N TYR A 433 -5.61 -0.13 -5.38
CA TYR A 433 -5.83 -1.58 -5.20
C TYR A 433 -4.91 -2.11 -4.10
N LEU A 434 -5.40 -3.00 -3.23
CA LEU A 434 -4.64 -3.73 -2.21
C LEU A 434 -3.52 -2.87 -1.57
N PRO A 435 -3.84 -1.79 -0.84
CA PRO A 435 -2.84 -1.01 -0.11
C PRO A 435 -2.22 -1.82 1.03
N SER A 436 -1.21 -1.30 1.72
CA SER A 436 -0.59 -2.03 2.85
C SER A 436 -1.42 -1.99 4.13
N PHE A 437 -2.39 -1.07 4.28
CA PHE A 437 -3.25 -0.90 5.48
C PHE A 437 -2.49 -1.02 6.82
N LYS A 438 -1.24 -0.54 6.85
CA LYS A 438 -0.31 -0.65 7.99
C LYS A 438 -0.69 0.29 9.14
N GLU A 439 -1.54 1.27 8.85
CA GLU A 439 -2.09 2.21 9.81
C GLU A 439 -3.24 1.63 10.63
N VAL A 440 -3.81 0.50 10.21
CA VAL A 440 -4.88 -0.19 10.92
C VAL A 440 -4.26 -1.22 11.86
N PRO A 441 -4.68 -1.29 13.16
CA PRO A 441 -4.17 -2.27 14.10
C PRO A 441 -4.29 -3.71 13.57
N ASP A 442 -3.22 -4.50 13.73
CA ASP A 442 -3.18 -5.88 13.23
C ASP A 442 -4.25 -6.77 13.86
N SER A 443 -4.66 -6.48 15.10
CA SER A 443 -5.76 -7.16 15.79
C SER A 443 -7.11 -7.02 15.09
N GLU A 444 -7.27 -6.04 14.21
CA GLU A 444 -8.50 -5.76 13.47
C GLU A 444 -8.33 -6.05 11.98
N ALA A 445 -7.24 -5.55 11.39
CA ALA A 445 -6.97 -5.66 9.96
C ALA A 445 -6.71 -7.10 9.51
N VAL A 446 -5.94 -7.87 10.28
CA VAL A 446 -5.55 -9.24 9.88
C VAL A 446 -6.76 -10.19 9.89
N PRO A 447 -7.60 -10.22 10.95
CA PRO A 447 -8.83 -11.01 10.90
C PRO A 447 -9.78 -10.56 9.78
N ALA A 448 -9.96 -9.24 9.57
CA ALA A 448 -10.76 -8.72 8.47
C ALA A 448 -10.26 -9.18 7.10
N PHE A 449 -8.94 -9.19 6.93
CA PHE A 449 -8.30 -9.64 5.70
C PHE A 449 -8.52 -11.13 5.46
N TRP A 450 -8.42 -11.97 6.49
CA TRP A 450 -8.75 -13.40 6.36
C TRP A 450 -10.21 -13.65 6.01
N ASP A 451 -11.14 -12.93 6.65
CA ASP A 451 -12.57 -13.00 6.33
C ASP A 451 -12.81 -12.61 4.86
N ALA A 452 -12.18 -11.53 4.40
CA ALA A 452 -12.28 -11.05 3.02
C ALA A 452 -11.75 -12.06 1.99
N VAL A 453 -10.59 -12.67 2.25
CA VAL A 453 -10.00 -13.72 1.41
C VAL A 453 -10.92 -14.93 1.30
N ARG A 454 -11.52 -15.35 2.42
CA ARG A 454 -12.49 -16.46 2.45
C ARG A 454 -13.76 -16.12 1.67
N GLN A 455 -14.34 -14.94 1.89
CA GLN A 455 -15.53 -14.49 1.16
C GLN A 455 -15.29 -14.40 -0.36
N ALA A 456 -14.10 -13.93 -0.79
CA ALA A 456 -13.73 -13.87 -2.20
C ALA A 456 -13.71 -15.27 -2.84
N TYR A 457 -13.15 -16.26 -2.12
CA TYR A 457 -13.16 -17.66 -2.55
C TYR A 457 -14.57 -18.22 -2.66
N GLU A 458 -15.39 -18.04 -1.61
CA GLU A 458 -16.76 -18.56 -1.55
C GLU A 458 -17.65 -17.93 -2.63
N SER A 459 -17.50 -16.62 -2.89
CA SER A 459 -18.24 -15.91 -3.93
C SER A 459 -17.90 -16.41 -5.34
N THR A 460 -16.62 -16.67 -5.60
CA THR A 460 -16.16 -17.17 -6.91
C THR A 460 -16.69 -18.58 -7.17
N ARG A 461 -16.64 -19.48 -6.16
CA ARG A 461 -17.17 -20.84 -6.28
C ARG A 461 -18.70 -20.91 -6.32
N GLY A 462 -19.38 -20.04 -5.58
CA GLY A 462 -20.84 -19.93 -5.62
C GLY A 462 -21.35 -19.55 -7.01
N ASN A 463 -20.66 -18.63 -7.69
CA ASN A 463 -21.00 -18.23 -9.06
C ASN A 463 -20.73 -19.33 -10.09
N ALA A 464 -19.63 -20.09 -9.95
CA ALA A 464 -19.33 -21.21 -10.85
C ALA A 464 -20.40 -22.33 -10.76
N ASN A 465 -20.85 -22.65 -9.54
CA ASN A 465 -21.90 -23.65 -9.31
C ASN A 465 -23.30 -23.22 -9.76
N ALA A 466 -23.54 -21.92 -9.97
CA ALA A 466 -24.82 -21.40 -10.44
C ALA A 466 -24.91 -21.29 -11.99
N GLN A 467 -23.77 -21.43 -12.69
CA GLN A 467 -23.68 -21.33 -14.15
C GLN A 467 -23.52 -22.67 -14.87
N GLY A 468 -23.19 -23.75 -14.15
CA GLY A 468 -23.21 -25.14 -14.63
C GLY A 468 -24.50 -25.85 -14.28
#